data_AF-A0A7W1TNT1-F1
#
_entry.id   AF-A0A7W1TNT1-F1
#
_cell.length_a   1.000
_cell.length_b   1.000
_cell.length_c   1.000
_cell.angle_alpha   90.00
_cell.angle_beta   90.00
_cell.angle_gamma   90.00
#
_symmetry.space_group_name_H-M   'P 1'
#
loop_
_entity.id
_entity.type
_entity.pdbx_description
1 polymer ?
#
loop_
_entity_poly.entity_id
_entity_poly.type
_entity_poly.pdbx_seq_one_letter_code
_entity_poly.pdbx_strand_id
1 'polypeptide(L)'
;MQTILLLLNLLVSLASAAAAVMALIRPASFSGSRHVGRSEIFYVRMYAARSIPFGLAAGILPFWPGGPAVAWVLFTAAVIQIVDVVIAVGKKEWGMSIGASVGAIVHLLCGIAIM
;
A
#
# COMPACT_ATOMS: atom_id res chain seq x y z
N MET A 1 -9.28 -20.95 -5.88
CA MET A 1 -9.08 -19.61 -6.47
C MET A 1 -9.05 -18.51 -5.40
N GLN A 2 -10.04 -18.48 -4.50
CA GLN A 2 -10.12 -17.48 -3.41
C GLN A 2 -8.88 -17.46 -2.49
N THR A 3 -8.38 -18.62 -2.04
CA THR A 3 -7.18 -18.70 -1.18
C THR A 3 -5.93 -18.08 -1.81
N ILE A 4 -5.75 -18.25 -3.12
CA ILE A 4 -4.60 -17.69 -3.85
C ILE A 4 -4.69 -16.16 -3.85
N LEU A 5 -5.89 -15.60 -4.10
CA LEU A 5 -6.11 -14.15 -4.05
C LEU A 5 -5.87 -13.57 -2.66
N LEU A 6 -6.29 -14.27 -1.60
CA LEU A 6 -6.04 -13.83 -0.22
C LEU A 6 -4.54 -13.81 0.09
N LEU A 7 -3.80 -14.83 -0.32
CA LEU A 7 -2.34 -14.88 -0.14
C LEU A 7 -1.62 -13.80 -0.94
N LEU A 8 -2.01 -13.57 -2.20
CA LEU A 8 -1.46 -12.47 -3.01
C LEU A 8 -1.76 -11.11 -2.39
N ASN A 9 -2.99 -10.90 -1.90
CA ASN A 9 -3.38 -9.68 -1.22
C ASN A 9 -2.56 -9.46 0.05
N LEU A 10 -2.33 -10.52 0.85
CA LEU A 10 -1.46 -10.45 2.02
C LEU A 10 -0.03 -10.03 1.63
N LEU A 11 0.56 -10.68 0.61
CA LEU A 11 1.93 -10.38 0.18
C LEU A 11 2.09 -8.93 -0.29
N VAL A 12 1.16 -8.44 -1.12
CA VAL A 12 1.15 -7.05 -1.59
C VAL A 12 0.97 -6.06 -0.43
N SER A 13 0.07 -6.38 0.50
CA SER A 13 -0.19 -5.56 1.68
C SER A 13 1.03 -5.44 2.58
N LEU A 14 1.72 -6.57 2.82
CA LEU A 14 2.97 -6.62 3.58
C LEU A 14 4.10 -5.91 2.86
N ALA A 15 4.21 -6.04 1.54
CA ALA A 15 5.20 -5.31 0.74
C ALA A 15 4.99 -3.79 0.84
N SER A 16 3.74 -3.33 0.81
CA SER A 16 3.39 -1.91 0.97
C SER A 16 3.71 -1.40 2.38
N ALA A 17 3.39 -2.18 3.42
CA ALA A 17 3.76 -1.85 4.80
C ALA A 17 5.29 -1.83 4.99
N ALA A 18 6.00 -2.79 4.41
CA ALA A 18 7.46 -2.84 4.43
C ALA A 18 8.08 -1.65 3.71
N ALA A 19 7.51 -1.21 2.58
CA ALA A 19 7.95 0.00 1.89
C ALA A 19 7.80 1.25 2.77
N ALA A 20 6.69 1.37 3.51
CA ALA A 20 6.49 2.45 4.48
C ALA A 20 7.49 2.39 5.65
N VAL A 21 7.82 1.20 6.16
CA VAL A 21 8.89 1.01 7.16
C VAL A 21 10.24 1.41 6.58
N MET A 22 10.54 1.01 5.34
CA MET A 22 11.79 1.38 4.67
C MET A 22 11.91 2.89 4.48
N ALA A 23 10.80 3.58 4.18
CA ALA A 23 10.78 5.04 4.10
C ALA A 23 11.14 5.69 5.45
N LEU A 24 10.74 5.11 6.59
CA LEU A 24 11.13 5.58 7.93
C LEU A 24 12.63 5.42 8.21
N ILE A 25 13.21 4.28 7.80
CA ILE A 25 14.62 3.95 8.06
C ILE A 25 15.54 4.75 7.12
N ARG A 26 15.14 4.92 5.86
CA ARG A 26 15.92 5.63 4.84
C ARG A 26 15.08 6.67 4.08
N PRO A 27 14.74 7.81 4.71
CA PRO A 27 13.92 8.85 4.07
C PRO A 27 14.55 9.44 2.80
N ALA A 28 15.89 9.44 2.72
CA ALA A 28 16.64 9.92 1.56
C ALA A 28 16.35 9.09 0.29
N SER A 29 16.08 7.79 0.46
CA SER A 29 15.76 6.88 -0.64
C SER A 29 14.38 7.15 -1.27
N PHE A 30 13.50 7.84 -0.54
CA PHE A 30 12.13 8.14 -0.98
C PHE A 30 11.97 9.59 -1.49
N SER A 31 12.78 10.50 -0.96
CA SER A 31 12.73 11.92 -1.33
C SER A 31 13.54 12.23 -2.59
N GLY A 32 14.61 11.47 -2.86
CA GLY A 32 15.58 11.81 -3.92
C GLY A 32 16.43 13.04 -3.58
N SER A 33 16.29 13.56 -2.36
CA SER A 33 16.93 14.76 -1.87
C SER A 33 18.37 14.46 -1.43
N ARG A 34 19.33 15.30 -1.84
CA ARG A 34 20.72 15.23 -1.33
C ARG A 34 20.80 15.47 0.18
N HIS A 35 19.88 16.27 0.72
CA HIS A 35 19.76 16.55 2.15
C HIS A 35 18.29 16.44 2.54
N VAL A 36 17.98 15.48 3.41
CA VAL A 36 16.60 15.31 3.90
C VAL A 36 16.34 16.36 4.97
N GLY A 37 15.41 17.27 4.70
CA GLY A 37 14.95 18.30 5.61
C GLY A 37 14.02 17.77 6.70
N ARG A 38 13.84 18.58 7.75
CA ARG A 38 12.97 18.25 8.89
C ARG A 38 11.50 18.07 8.47
N SER A 39 11.04 18.82 7.47
CA SER A 39 9.69 18.71 6.90
C SER A 39 9.48 17.37 6.18
N GLU A 40 10.47 16.91 5.40
CA GLU A 40 10.40 15.63 4.69
C GLU A 40 10.29 14.45 5.68
N ILE A 41 11.10 14.48 6.75
CA ILE A 41 11.03 13.47 7.81
C ILE A 41 9.65 13.47 8.47
N PHE A 42 9.08 14.64 8.73
CA PHE A 42 7.75 14.77 9.31
C PHE A 42 6.68 14.13 8.41
N TYR A 43 6.67 14.45 7.11
CA TYR A 43 5.71 13.87 6.16
C TYR A 43 5.87 12.36 6.00
N VAL A 44 7.11 11.86 5.93
CA VAL A 44 7.39 10.42 5.86
C VAL A 44 6.84 9.70 7.09
N ARG A 45 7.03 10.27 8.29
CA ARG A 45 6.48 9.71 9.53
C ARG A 45 4.96 9.72 9.55
N MET A 46 4.34 10.81 9.11
CA MET A 46 2.88 10.92 9.00
C MET A 46 2.32 9.86 8.06
N TYR A 47 2.92 9.70 6.89
CA TYR A 47 2.49 8.73 5.90
C TYR A 47 2.63 7.29 6.42
N ALA A 48 3.79 6.96 7.03
CA ALA A 48 4.04 5.64 7.55
C ALA A 48 3.11 5.27 8.72
N ALA A 49 2.79 6.23 9.61
CA ALA A 49 1.86 6.04 10.71
C ALA A 49 0.45 5.62 10.23
N ARG A 50 0.03 6.05 9.03
CA ARG A 50 -1.22 5.59 8.40
C ARG A 50 -1.02 4.31 7.60
N SER A 51 0.02 4.28 6.76
CA SER A 51 0.21 3.24 5.75
C SER A 51 0.53 1.88 6.37
N ILE A 52 1.28 1.84 7.47
CA ILE A 52 1.66 0.57 8.11
C ILE A 52 0.44 -0.11 8.74
N PRO A 53 -0.33 0.54 9.66
CA PRO A 53 -1.51 -0.10 10.24
C PRO A 53 -2.56 -0.45 9.18
N PHE A 54 -2.78 0.44 8.22
CA PHE A 54 -3.77 0.21 7.16
C PHE A 54 -3.36 -0.96 6.25
N GLY A 55 -2.09 -1.04 5.84
CA GLY A 55 -1.58 -2.15 5.05
C GLY A 55 -1.71 -3.49 5.79
N LEU A 56 -1.35 -3.53 7.08
CA LEU A 56 -1.54 -4.74 7.89
C LEU A 56 -3.02 -5.15 7.99
N ALA A 57 -3.92 -4.19 8.23
CA ALA A 57 -5.36 -4.45 8.28
C ALA A 57 -5.90 -4.99 6.94
N ALA A 58 -5.53 -4.36 5.81
CA ALA A 58 -5.92 -4.81 4.48
C ALA A 58 -5.39 -6.21 4.13
N GLY A 59 -4.23 -6.60 4.65
CA GLY A 59 -3.67 -7.93 4.44
C GLY A 59 -4.33 -9.03 5.29
N ILE A 60 -4.63 -8.73 6.57
CA ILE A 60 -5.04 -9.72 7.57
C ILE A 60 -6.57 -9.92 7.61
N LEU A 61 -7.34 -8.84 7.58
CA LEU A 61 -8.80 -8.90 7.75
C LEU A 61 -9.54 -9.82 6.75
N PRO A 62 -9.08 -10.01 5.51
CA PRO A 62 -9.72 -10.96 4.58
C PRO A 62 -9.71 -12.42 5.04
N PHE A 63 -8.80 -12.81 5.95
CA PHE A 63 -8.75 -14.16 6.52
C PHE A 63 -9.67 -14.31 7.73
N TRP A 64 -9.85 -13.24 8.50
CA TRP A 64 -10.72 -13.20 9.68
C TRP A 64 -10.92 -11.72 10.07
N PRO A 65 -12.14 -11.14 9.98
CA PRO A 65 -13.45 -11.76 9.78
C PRO A 65 -13.93 -11.91 8.31
N GLY A 66 -13.28 -11.27 7.34
CA GLY A 66 -13.73 -11.21 5.95
C GLY A 66 -15.05 -10.44 5.73
N GLY A 67 -15.73 -10.70 4.60
CA GLY A 67 -17.07 -10.18 4.31
C GLY A 67 -17.14 -8.74 3.76
N PRO A 68 -18.36 -8.20 3.58
CA PRO A 68 -18.60 -6.94 2.85
C PRO A 68 -17.89 -5.72 3.46
N ALA A 69 -17.82 -5.64 4.79
CA ALA A 69 -17.12 -4.53 5.46
C ALA A 69 -15.61 -4.55 5.15
N VAL A 70 -14.99 -5.74 5.11
CA VAL A 70 -13.58 -5.90 4.75
C VAL A 70 -13.37 -5.64 3.26
N ALA A 71 -14.33 -6.00 2.40
CA ALA A 71 -14.27 -5.67 0.97
C ALA A 71 -14.15 -4.15 0.73
N TRP A 72 -14.89 -3.32 1.50
CA TRP A 72 -14.75 -1.87 1.43
C TRP A 72 -13.39 -1.34 1.90
N VAL A 73 -12.75 -2.00 2.87
CA VAL A 73 -11.36 -1.69 3.25
C VAL A 73 -10.42 -1.98 2.09
N LEU A 74 -10.59 -3.10 1.39
CA LEU A 74 -9.79 -3.45 0.21
C LEU A 74 -10.04 -2.51 -0.97
N PHE A 75 -11.29 -2.08 -1.21
CA PHE A 75 -11.57 -1.07 -2.24
C PHE A 75 -10.93 0.27 -1.90
N THR A 76 -10.94 0.66 -0.62
CA THR A 76 -10.21 1.84 -0.17
C THR A 76 -8.71 1.69 -0.41
N ALA A 77 -8.14 0.51 -0.13
CA ALA A 77 -6.75 0.21 -0.44
C ALA A 77 -6.45 0.29 -1.94
N ALA A 78 -7.34 -0.22 -2.79
CA ALA A 78 -7.21 -0.12 -4.24
C ALA A 78 -7.20 1.34 -4.72
N VAL A 79 -8.09 2.18 -4.19
CA VAL A 79 -8.11 3.62 -4.50
C VAL A 79 -6.82 4.32 -4.06
N ILE A 80 -6.31 4.01 -2.86
CA ILE A 80 -5.03 4.56 -2.38
C ILE A 80 -3.90 4.18 -3.33
N GLN A 81 -3.83 2.93 -3.77
CA GLN A 81 -2.80 2.48 -4.72
C GLN A 81 -2.94 3.16 -6.09
N ILE A 82 -4.17 3.42 -6.57
CA ILE A 82 -4.38 4.20 -7.80
C ILE A 82 -3.82 5.61 -7.66
N VAL A 83 -4.01 6.27 -6.51
CA VAL A 83 -3.41 7.57 -6.23
C VAL A 83 -1.88 7.49 -6.23
N ASP A 84 -1.31 6.43 -5.64
CA ASP A 84 0.13 6.18 -5.66
C ASP A 84 0.66 6.00 -7.09
N VAL A 85 -0.09 5.34 -7.98
CA VAL A 85 0.26 5.26 -9.42
C VAL A 85 0.33 6.64 -10.05
N VAL A 86 -0.67 7.51 -9.82
CA VAL A 86 -0.70 8.87 -10.36
C VAL A 86 0.50 9.69 -9.87
N ILE A 87 0.82 9.62 -8.58
CA ILE A 87 1.97 10.30 -7.97
C ILE A 87 3.27 9.76 -8.57
N ALA A 88 3.42 8.44 -8.64
CA ALA A 88 4.62 7.78 -9.15
C ALA A 88 4.89 8.13 -10.62
N VAL A 89 3.86 8.13 -11.47
CA VAL A 89 3.97 8.56 -12.87
C VAL A 89 4.38 10.02 -12.95
N GLY A 90 3.78 10.90 -12.13
CA GLY A 90 4.17 12.31 -12.06
C GLY A 90 5.63 12.52 -11.66
N LYS A 91 6.18 11.66 -10.80
CA LYS A 91 7.59 11.66 -10.39
C LYS A 91 8.51 10.81 -11.28
N LYS A 92 7.99 10.14 -12.31
CA LYS A 92 8.71 9.17 -13.18
C LYS A 92 9.34 7.99 -12.42
N GLU A 93 8.75 7.61 -11.30
CA GLU A 93 9.16 6.50 -10.45
C GLU A 93 8.47 5.20 -10.92
N TRP A 94 8.95 4.64 -12.03
CA TRP A 94 8.30 3.50 -12.69
C TRP A 94 8.16 2.26 -11.79
N GLY A 95 9.15 2.00 -10.93
CA GLY A 95 9.09 0.88 -9.99
C GLY A 95 7.92 1.00 -9.01
N MET A 96 7.70 2.21 -8.47
CA MET A 96 6.56 2.50 -7.60
C MET A 96 5.24 2.41 -8.37
N SER A 97 5.18 2.95 -9.59
CA SER A 97 3.96 2.89 -10.43
C SER A 97 3.54 1.45 -10.74
N ILE A 98 4.48 0.57 -11.09
CA ILE A 98 4.18 -0.84 -11.36
C ILE A 98 3.72 -1.54 -10.08
N GLY A 99 4.45 -1.37 -8.97
CA GLY A 99 4.10 -2.00 -7.69
C GLY A 99 2.71 -1.58 -7.20
N ALA A 100 2.40 -0.28 -7.27
CA ALA A 100 1.10 0.27 -6.90
C ALA A 100 -0.01 -0.23 -7.85
N SER A 101 0.25 -0.34 -9.15
CA SER A 101 -0.72 -0.88 -10.11
C SER A 101 -1.08 -2.33 -9.79
N VAL A 102 -0.09 -3.17 -9.50
CA VAL A 102 -0.30 -4.56 -9.05
C VAL A 102 -1.12 -4.55 -7.76
N GLY A 103 -0.78 -3.69 -6.81
CA GLY A 103 -1.51 -3.61 -5.56
C GLY A 103 -2.97 -3.22 -5.72
N ALA A 104 -3.26 -2.22 -6.57
CA ALA A 104 -4.61 -1.80 -6.88
C ALA A 104 -5.46 -2.95 -7.43
N ILE A 105 -4.93 -3.69 -8.41
CA ILE A 105 -5.63 -4.82 -9.03
C ILE A 105 -5.88 -5.94 -8.01
N VAL A 106 -4.86 -6.31 -7.23
CA VAL A 106 -4.97 -7.40 -6.27
C VAL A 106 -5.98 -7.06 -5.16
N HIS A 107 -5.95 -5.85 -4.61
CA HIS A 107 -6.92 -5.41 -3.61
C HIS A 107 -8.35 -5.39 -4.17
N LEU A 108 -8.54 -4.90 -5.39
CA LEU A 108 -9.84 -4.87 -6.05
C LEU A 108 -10.41 -6.28 -6.26
N LEU A 109 -9.62 -7.19 -6.84
CA LEU A 109 -10.03 -8.57 -7.09
C LEU A 109 -10.28 -9.33 -5.79
N CYS A 110 -9.44 -9.09 -4.77
CA CYS A 110 -9.64 -9.70 -3.45
C CYS A 110 -10.93 -9.18 -2.79
N GLY A 111 -11.20 -7.87 -2.87
CA GLY A 111 -12.43 -7.25 -2.37
C GLY A 111 -13.68 -7.82 -3.04
N ILE A 112 -13.67 -7.95 -4.37
CA ILE A 112 -14.79 -8.58 -5.12
C ILE A 112 -14.98 -10.04 -4.69
N ALA A 113 -13.90 -10.77 -4.43
CA ALA A 113 -13.95 -12.20 -4.08
C ALA A 113 -14.42 -12.49 -2.65
N ILE A 114 -14.38 -11.50 -1.74
CA ILE A 114 -14.82 -11.66 -0.35
C ILE A 114 -16.11 -10.88 -0.01
N MET A 115 -16.66 -10.17 -1.00
CA MET A 115 -17.91 -9.42 -0.89
C MET A 115 -19.12 -10.34 -0.82
#